data_AF-A0A1I6N2L3-F1
#
_entry.id   AF-A0A1I6N2L3-F1
#
_cell.length_a   1.000
_cell.length_b   1.000
_cell.length_c   1.000
_cell.angle_alpha   90.00
_cell.angle_beta   90.00
_cell.angle_gamma   90.00
#
_symmetry.space_group_name_H-M   'P 1'
#
loop_
_entity.id
_entity.type
_entity.pdbx_description
1 polymer ?
#
loop_
_entity_poly.entity_id
_entity_poly.type
_entity_poly.pdbx_seq_one_letter_code
_entity_poly.pdbx_strand_id
1 'polypeptide(L)'
;MNTPAHLIFGMTAFGRVGRPAVTAAAFAGALIPDLSLYLMAGTHLFILATPPEVVFGELYYSNAWQSIFRIDNSIILWSIGLGLAAMLRAPVFIALCAAALLHLGLDFLFHHDDGRAHFWPLSNWIFESPVSYWDPNHYGRIVGAIEVAASLLCCAYLWRTFAHWFMRSLTVILGAMEFAPFVIWAIMF
;
A
#
# COMPACT_ATOMS: atom_id res chain seq x y z
N MET A 1 -0.46 3.83 -4.23
CA MET A 1 -1.36 4.76 -3.50
C MET A 1 -0.74 5.08 -2.14
N ASN A 2 -1.42 5.79 -1.24
CA ASN A 2 -0.89 5.96 0.11
C ASN A 2 -1.00 4.64 0.89
N THR A 3 0.05 4.28 1.65
CA THR A 3 0.07 3.05 2.45
C THR A 3 -1.11 2.92 3.43
N PRO A 4 -1.61 3.97 4.10
CA PRO A 4 -2.82 3.89 4.92
C PRO A 4 -4.03 3.33 4.14
N ALA A 5 -4.28 3.79 2.91
CA ALA A 5 -5.33 3.22 2.06
C ALA A 5 -5.15 1.72 1.84
N HIS A 6 -3.93 1.26 1.51
CA HIS A 6 -3.65 -0.17 1.34
C HIS A 6 -3.94 -0.97 2.62
N LEU A 7 -3.52 -0.48 3.78
CA LEU A 7 -3.79 -1.12 5.07
C LEU A 7 -5.29 -1.22 5.37
N ILE A 8 -6.03 -0.15 5.10
CA ILE A 8 -7.49 -0.09 5.27
C ILE A 8 -8.18 -1.09 4.34
N PHE A 9 -7.84 -1.10 3.05
CA PHE A 9 -8.45 -2.01 2.07
C PHE A 9 -8.08 -3.47 2.31
N GLY A 10 -6.81 -3.76 2.60
CA GLY A 10 -6.35 -5.12 2.90
C GLY A 10 -7.04 -5.71 4.13
N MET A 11 -7.12 -4.94 5.23
CA MET A 11 -7.86 -5.37 6.42
C MET A 11 -9.36 -5.50 6.17
N THR A 12 -9.95 -4.63 5.35
CA THR A 12 -11.38 -4.70 5.01
C THR A 12 -11.71 -5.95 4.21
N ALA A 13 -10.87 -6.28 3.22
CA ALA A 13 -11.10 -7.42 2.34
C ALA A 13 -10.79 -8.77 3.01
N PHE A 14 -9.72 -8.85 3.81
CA PHE A 14 -9.18 -10.12 4.29
C PHE A 14 -9.11 -10.26 5.81
N GLY A 15 -9.39 -9.20 6.57
CA GLY A 15 -9.49 -9.25 8.02
C GLY A 15 -10.68 -10.07 8.50
N ARG A 16 -10.54 -10.75 9.65
CA ARG A 16 -11.60 -11.63 10.17
C ARG A 16 -11.75 -11.56 11.69
N VAL A 17 -12.97 -11.24 12.13
CA VAL A 17 -13.34 -11.23 13.56
C VAL A 17 -13.14 -12.61 14.16
N GLY A 18 -12.58 -12.67 15.37
CA GLY A 18 -12.27 -13.92 16.06
C GLY A 18 -11.07 -14.70 15.52
N ARG A 19 -10.39 -14.19 14.47
CA ARG A 19 -9.18 -14.81 13.89
C ARG A 19 -8.02 -13.80 13.82
N PRO A 20 -7.44 -13.40 14.96
CA PRO A 20 -6.45 -12.32 15.01
C PRO A 20 -5.23 -12.56 14.11
N ALA A 21 -4.77 -13.81 13.99
CA ALA A 21 -3.66 -14.15 13.10
C ALA A 21 -3.96 -13.87 11.61
N VAL A 22 -5.21 -14.08 11.18
CA VAL A 22 -5.63 -13.79 9.79
C VAL A 22 -5.69 -12.28 9.55
N THR A 23 -6.25 -11.52 10.50
CA THR A 23 -6.27 -10.05 10.42
C THR A 23 -4.87 -9.44 10.46
N ALA A 24 -3.99 -9.95 11.33
CA ALA A 24 -2.60 -9.52 11.39
C ALA A 24 -1.85 -9.83 10.07
N ALA A 25 -2.12 -10.98 9.46
CA ALA A 25 -1.58 -11.31 8.16
C ALA A 25 -2.13 -10.41 7.04
N ALA A 26 -3.42 -10.08 7.04
CA ALA A 26 -3.98 -9.12 6.09
C ALA A 26 -3.33 -7.73 6.22
N PHE A 27 -3.14 -7.25 7.45
CA PHE A 27 -2.43 -6.01 7.72
C PHE A 27 -0.98 -6.07 7.23
N ALA A 28 -0.25 -7.13 7.56
CA ALA A 28 1.13 -7.32 7.14
C ALA A 28 1.24 -7.40 5.60
N GLY A 29 0.33 -8.12 4.94
CA GLY A 29 0.32 -8.27 3.49
C GLY A 29 0.10 -6.94 2.79
N ALA A 30 -0.78 -6.10 3.34
CA ALA A 30 -1.00 -4.75 2.84
C ALA A 30 0.16 -3.77 3.14
N LEU A 31 1.07 -4.09 4.07
CA LEU A 31 2.22 -3.26 4.43
C LEU A 31 3.50 -3.63 3.68
N ILE A 32 3.77 -4.94 3.55
CA ILE A 32 5.08 -5.46 3.09
C ILE A 32 5.51 -4.88 1.73
N PRO A 33 4.63 -4.74 0.72
CA PRO A 33 5.03 -4.13 -0.55
C PRO A 33 5.66 -2.73 -0.45
N ASP A 34 5.32 -1.95 0.59
CA ASP A 34 5.90 -0.62 0.84
C ASP A 34 7.00 -0.62 1.91
N LEU A 35 7.29 -1.76 2.52
CA LEU A 35 8.20 -1.83 3.66
C LEU A 35 9.61 -1.37 3.27
N SER A 36 10.11 -1.77 2.09
CA SER A 36 11.42 -1.32 1.61
C SER A 36 11.47 0.20 1.43
N LEU A 37 10.42 0.81 0.86
CA LEU A 37 10.32 2.26 0.72
C LEU A 37 10.45 2.97 2.06
N TYR A 38 9.68 2.55 3.08
CA TYR A 38 9.75 3.16 4.41
C TYR A 38 11.12 2.99 5.07
N LEU A 39 11.72 1.81 4.96
CA LEU A 39 13.03 1.57 5.56
C LEU A 39 14.12 2.39 4.87
N MET A 40 14.11 2.44 3.54
CA MET A 40 15.12 3.14 2.75
C MET A 40 14.94 4.66 2.83
N ALA A 41 13.74 5.16 2.59
CA ALA A 41 13.44 6.59 2.72
C ALA A 41 13.61 7.04 4.18
N GLY A 42 13.12 6.28 5.16
CA GLY A 42 13.29 6.61 6.57
C GLY A 42 14.76 6.66 7.01
N THR A 43 15.58 5.71 6.55
CA THR A 43 17.03 5.75 6.80
C THR A 43 17.66 6.99 6.20
N HIS A 44 17.35 7.32 4.95
CA HIS A 44 17.91 8.49 4.30
C HIS A 44 17.46 9.80 4.95
N LEU A 45 16.17 9.94 5.25
CA LEU A 45 15.60 11.15 5.81
C LEU A 45 16.03 11.40 7.26
N PHE A 46 16.01 10.37 8.11
CA PHE A 46 16.17 10.54 9.56
C PHE A 46 17.55 10.17 10.09
N ILE A 47 18.30 9.29 9.41
CA ILE A 47 19.63 8.84 9.86
C ILE A 47 20.72 9.53 9.05
N LEU A 48 20.59 9.53 7.73
CA LEU A 48 21.58 10.11 6.83
C LEU A 48 21.33 11.59 6.55
N ALA A 49 20.21 12.15 7.02
CA ALA A 49 19.79 13.53 6.78
C ALA A 49 19.86 13.96 5.30
N THR A 50 19.55 13.03 4.40
CA THR A 50 19.46 13.29 2.96
C THR A 50 18.23 14.18 2.70
N PRO A 51 18.35 15.26 1.91
CA PRO A 51 17.22 16.12 1.60
C PRO A 51 16.07 15.34 0.94
N PRO A 52 14.79 15.60 1.30
CA PRO A 52 13.65 14.91 0.71
C PRO A 52 13.59 14.98 -0.81
N GLU A 53 14.04 16.10 -1.39
CA GLU A 53 14.05 16.32 -2.84
C GLU A 53 15.01 15.37 -3.54
N VAL A 54 16.13 15.01 -2.89
CA VAL A 54 17.09 14.01 -3.40
C VAL A 54 16.54 12.60 -3.22
N VAL A 55 15.90 12.32 -2.07
CA VAL A 55 15.32 10.99 -1.80
C VAL A 55 14.23 10.67 -2.82
N PHE A 56 13.26 11.56 -2.98
CA PHE A 56 12.10 11.32 -3.83
C PHE A 56 12.28 11.77 -5.28
N GLY A 57 13.25 12.64 -5.58
CA GLY A 57 13.56 13.09 -6.94
C GLY A 57 14.65 12.29 -7.65
N GLU A 58 15.52 11.59 -6.91
CA GLU A 58 16.65 10.86 -7.50
C GLU A 58 16.75 9.42 -7.00
N LEU A 59 16.87 9.22 -5.68
CA LEU A 59 17.14 7.89 -5.11
C LEU A 59 15.98 6.93 -5.37
N TYR A 60 14.74 7.40 -5.22
CA TYR A 60 13.53 6.64 -5.51
C TYR A 60 13.53 6.04 -6.93
N TYR A 61 14.01 6.80 -7.91
CA TYR A 61 14.07 6.38 -9.33
C TYR A 61 15.37 5.67 -9.69
N SER A 62 16.30 5.53 -8.76
CA SER A 62 17.59 4.89 -9.01
C SER A 62 17.45 3.39 -9.27
N ASN A 63 18.32 2.85 -10.12
CA ASN A 63 18.39 1.41 -10.38
C ASN A 63 18.58 0.59 -9.09
N ALA A 64 19.31 1.14 -8.10
CA ALA A 64 19.54 0.45 -6.83
C ALA A 64 18.24 0.26 -6.06
N TRP A 65 17.43 1.30 -5.90
CA TRP A 65 16.17 1.23 -5.17
C TRP A 65 15.13 0.42 -5.93
N GLN A 66 14.99 0.69 -7.23
CA GLN A 66 14.07 -0.05 -8.09
C GLN A 66 14.41 -1.55 -8.17
N SER A 67 15.68 -1.93 -8.00
CA SER A 67 16.08 -3.34 -7.94
C SER A 67 15.56 -4.10 -6.72
N ILE A 68 15.32 -3.38 -5.62
CA ILE A 68 14.71 -3.90 -4.39
C ILE A 68 13.18 -3.85 -4.53
N PHE A 69 12.64 -2.70 -4.96
CA PHE A 69 11.20 -2.48 -5.09
C PHE A 69 10.51 -3.48 -6.02
N ARG A 70 11.19 -3.94 -7.08
CA ARG A 70 10.61 -4.97 -7.95
C ARG A 70 10.42 -6.33 -7.28
N ILE A 71 11.08 -6.61 -6.16
CA ILE A 71 11.00 -7.90 -5.46
C ILE A 71 9.75 -7.94 -4.58
N ASP A 72 9.60 -6.97 -3.68
CA ASP A 72 8.42 -6.85 -2.80
C ASP A 72 7.16 -6.42 -3.56
N ASN A 73 7.31 -5.81 -4.75
CA ASN A 73 6.20 -5.46 -5.64
C ASN A 73 5.95 -6.46 -6.78
N SER A 74 6.57 -7.65 -6.73
CA SER A 74 6.35 -8.69 -7.72
C SER A 74 4.99 -9.38 -7.55
N ILE A 75 4.06 -9.08 -8.45
CA ILE A 75 2.77 -9.80 -8.55
C ILE A 75 3.01 -11.29 -8.78
N ILE A 76 4.07 -11.65 -9.52
CA ILE A 76 4.42 -13.06 -9.79
C ILE A 76 4.77 -13.80 -8.50
N LEU A 77 5.67 -13.25 -7.68
CA LEU A 77 6.06 -13.87 -6.42
C LEU A 77 4.88 -13.98 -5.44
N TRP A 78 4.09 -12.92 -5.30
CA TRP A 78 2.93 -12.93 -4.43
C TRP A 78 1.83 -13.89 -4.91
N SER A 79 1.66 -14.04 -6.24
CA SER A 79 0.73 -15.02 -6.83
C SER A 79 1.17 -16.46 -6.59
N ILE A 80 2.47 -16.74 -6.70
CA ILE A 80 3.04 -18.05 -6.34
C ILE A 80 2.78 -18.33 -4.86
N GLY A 81 3.05 -17.35 -3.97
CA GLY A 81 2.78 -17.46 -2.54
C GLY A 81 1.31 -17.75 -2.24
N LEU A 82 0.39 -17.04 -2.89
CA LEU A 82 -1.05 -17.26 -2.75
C LEU A 82 -1.46 -18.66 -3.23
N GLY A 83 -0.93 -19.11 -4.37
CA GLY A 83 -1.18 -20.46 -4.91
C GLY A 83 -0.76 -21.56 -3.95
N LEU A 84 0.45 -21.47 -3.40
CA LEU A 84 0.96 -22.41 -2.39
C LEU A 84 0.12 -22.36 -1.10
N ALA A 85 -0.22 -21.17 -0.62
CA ALA A 85 -1.07 -21.00 0.56
C ALA A 85 -2.47 -21.62 0.37
N ALA A 86 -3.04 -21.49 -0.83
CA ALA A 86 -4.31 -22.10 -1.20
C ALA A 86 -4.22 -23.63 -1.25
N MET A 87 -3.17 -24.19 -1.88
CA MET A 87 -2.92 -25.64 -1.93
C MET A 87 -2.80 -26.25 -0.53
N LEU A 88 -2.11 -25.55 0.39
CA LEU A 88 -1.94 -25.95 1.78
C LEU A 88 -3.15 -25.61 2.66
N ARG A 89 -4.19 -24.95 2.12
CA ARG A 89 -5.36 -24.46 2.85
C ARG A 89 -4.98 -23.64 4.08
N ALA A 90 -3.98 -22.78 3.95
CA ALA A 90 -3.40 -22.03 5.06
C ALA A 90 -3.99 -20.60 5.12
N PRO A 91 -5.09 -20.36 5.88
CA PRO A 91 -5.87 -19.12 5.80
C PRO A 91 -5.09 -17.86 6.18
N VAL A 92 -4.08 -17.99 7.05
CA VAL A 92 -3.21 -16.87 7.44
C VAL A 92 -2.36 -16.42 6.25
N PHE A 93 -1.71 -17.35 5.55
CA PHE A 93 -0.90 -17.02 4.37
C PHE A 93 -1.75 -16.61 3.17
N ILE A 94 -2.97 -17.15 3.04
CA ILE A 94 -3.93 -16.67 2.03
C ILE A 94 -4.22 -15.18 2.27
N ALA A 95 -4.55 -14.78 3.51
CA ALA A 95 -4.82 -13.38 3.82
C ALA A 95 -3.60 -12.48 3.60
N LEU A 96 -2.40 -12.96 3.96
CA LEU A 96 -1.14 -12.27 3.69
C LEU A 96 -0.95 -11.98 2.20
N CYS A 97 -0.96 -13.02 1.37
CA CYS A 97 -0.65 -12.89 -0.04
C CYS A 97 -1.79 -12.19 -0.81
N ALA A 98 -3.05 -12.43 -0.45
CA ALA A 98 -4.17 -11.77 -1.10
C ALA A 98 -4.22 -10.26 -0.77
N ALA A 99 -3.90 -9.86 0.47
CA ALA A 99 -3.79 -8.44 0.82
C ALA A 99 -2.64 -7.75 0.09
N ALA A 100 -1.49 -8.41 -0.04
CA ALA A 100 -0.37 -7.91 -0.83
C ALA A 100 -0.75 -7.78 -2.32
N LEU A 101 -1.42 -8.77 -2.91
CA LEU A 101 -1.87 -8.68 -4.30
C LEU A 101 -2.91 -7.58 -4.51
N LEU A 102 -3.79 -7.34 -3.54
CA LEU A 102 -4.73 -6.21 -3.59
C LEU A 102 -3.97 -4.88 -3.58
N HIS A 103 -2.97 -4.73 -2.71
CA HIS A 103 -2.08 -3.57 -2.70
C HIS A 103 -1.43 -3.38 -4.08
N LEU A 104 -0.77 -4.42 -4.62
CA LEU A 104 -0.08 -4.33 -5.90
C LEU A 104 -1.01 -4.08 -7.08
N GLY A 105 -2.22 -4.63 -7.05
CA GLY A 105 -3.22 -4.39 -8.09
C GLY A 105 -3.68 -2.93 -8.11
N LEU A 106 -3.83 -2.33 -6.93
CA LEU A 106 -4.15 -0.91 -6.81
C LEU A 106 -2.98 -0.04 -7.29
N ASP A 107 -1.75 -0.37 -6.88
CA ASP A 107 -0.56 0.35 -7.33
C ASP A 107 -0.35 0.28 -8.83
N PHE A 108 -0.52 -0.92 -9.40
CA PHE A 108 -0.45 -1.12 -10.84
C PHE A 108 -1.45 -0.22 -11.58
N LEU A 109 -2.64 0.02 -11.03
CA LEU A 109 -3.67 0.84 -11.68
C LEU A 109 -3.50 2.34 -11.45
N PHE A 110 -2.80 2.77 -10.41
CA PHE A 110 -2.82 4.17 -9.98
C PHE A 110 -1.44 4.84 -9.88
N HIS A 111 -0.37 4.20 -10.33
CA HIS A 111 0.93 4.84 -10.51
C HIS A 111 1.21 5.14 -11.98
N HIS A 112 1.46 6.42 -12.28
CA HIS A 112 1.82 6.88 -13.64
C HIS A 112 3.34 6.90 -13.80
N ASP A 113 4.03 7.86 -13.18
CA ASP A 113 5.49 8.04 -13.29
C ASP A 113 6.29 7.30 -12.21
N ASP A 114 5.65 6.93 -11.11
CA ASP A 114 6.27 6.38 -9.91
C ASP A 114 6.00 4.88 -9.70
N GLY A 115 5.61 4.20 -10.78
CA GLY A 115 5.30 2.78 -10.82
C GLY A 115 6.52 1.88 -10.62
N ARG A 116 6.25 0.60 -10.31
CA ARG A 116 7.27 -0.42 -10.05
C ARG A 116 7.16 -1.57 -11.05
N ALA A 117 8.24 -2.33 -11.22
CA ALA A 117 8.27 -3.47 -12.15
C ALA A 117 7.52 -4.69 -11.57
N HIS A 118 6.19 -4.68 -11.69
CA HIS A 118 5.32 -5.67 -11.05
C HIS A 118 5.45 -7.11 -11.58
N PHE A 119 6.02 -7.30 -12.78
CA PHE A 119 6.15 -8.61 -13.43
C PHE A 119 7.53 -9.26 -13.27
N TRP A 120 8.40 -8.70 -12.42
CA TRP A 120 9.67 -9.36 -12.09
C TRP A 120 9.41 -10.75 -11.47
N PRO A 121 10.20 -11.80 -11.75
CA PRO A 121 11.42 -11.84 -12.55
C PRO A 121 11.21 -12.03 -14.06
N LEU A 122 9.97 -12.08 -14.55
CA LEU A 122 9.69 -12.32 -15.97
C LEU A 122 9.99 -11.08 -16.82
N SER A 123 9.72 -9.88 -16.30
CA SER A 123 9.97 -8.62 -16.97
C SER A 123 10.28 -7.50 -15.98
N ASN A 124 11.17 -6.59 -16.35
CA ASN A 124 11.39 -5.32 -15.64
C ASN A 124 10.52 -4.18 -16.20
N TRP A 125 9.56 -4.49 -17.07
CA TRP A 125 8.64 -3.50 -17.62
C TRP A 125 7.80 -2.87 -16.50
N ILE A 126 7.71 -1.55 -16.54
CA ILE A 126 6.90 -0.73 -15.64
C ILE A 126 5.69 -0.26 -16.45
N PHE A 127 4.50 -0.46 -15.89
CA PHE A 127 3.28 0.05 -16.50
C PHE A 127 3.10 1.50 -16.09
N GLU A 128 3.04 2.37 -17.07
CA GLU A 128 2.73 3.78 -16.92
C GLU A 128 1.21 3.93 -16.99
N SER A 129 0.54 3.93 -15.82
CA SER A 129 -0.92 3.98 -15.79
C SER A 129 -1.43 5.32 -16.31
N PRO A 130 -2.48 5.38 -17.16
CA PRO A 130 -3.08 6.65 -17.59
C PRO A 130 -3.72 7.45 -16.43
N VAL A 131 -3.79 6.86 -15.24
CA VAL A 131 -4.39 7.41 -14.04
C VAL A 131 -3.37 7.36 -12.90
N SER A 132 -3.19 8.48 -12.22
CA SER A 132 -2.38 8.59 -11.01
C SER A 132 -3.27 8.80 -9.78
N TYR A 133 -2.88 8.27 -8.62
CA TYR A 133 -3.55 8.59 -7.35
C TYR A 133 -3.23 10.00 -6.83
N TRP A 134 -2.14 10.62 -7.31
CA TRP A 134 -1.64 11.89 -6.77
C TRP A 134 -1.40 12.98 -7.81
N ASP A 135 -1.01 12.64 -9.04
CA ASP A 135 -0.68 13.64 -10.07
C ASP A 135 -1.96 14.26 -10.67
N PRO A 136 -2.18 15.59 -10.49
CA PRO A 136 -3.35 16.28 -11.06
C PRO A 136 -3.46 16.20 -12.58
N ASN A 137 -2.35 16.07 -13.31
CA ASN A 137 -2.35 15.95 -14.77
C ASN A 137 -2.88 14.59 -15.24
N HIS A 138 -2.91 13.61 -14.34
CA HIS A 138 -3.36 12.24 -14.58
C HIS A 138 -4.53 11.87 -13.65
N TYR A 139 -5.51 12.76 -13.52
CA TYR A 139 -6.73 12.56 -12.72
C TYR A 139 -6.55 12.40 -11.20
N GLY A 140 -5.35 12.65 -10.65
CA GLY A 140 -5.04 12.44 -9.23
C GLY A 140 -5.94 13.18 -8.25
N ARG A 141 -6.46 14.36 -8.60
CA ARG A 141 -7.45 15.06 -7.75
C ARG A 141 -8.77 14.30 -7.63
N ILE A 142 -9.20 13.65 -8.70
CA ILE A 142 -10.47 12.90 -8.74
C ILE A 142 -10.26 11.55 -8.06
N VAL A 143 -9.20 10.84 -8.47
CA VAL A 143 -8.90 9.49 -7.99
C VAL A 143 -8.52 9.53 -6.52
N GLY A 144 -7.68 10.46 -6.08
CA GLY A 144 -7.35 10.66 -4.67
C GLY A 144 -8.58 10.98 -3.82
N ALA A 145 -9.54 11.77 -4.32
CA ALA A 145 -10.78 12.03 -3.59
C ALA A 145 -11.67 10.78 -3.48
N ILE A 146 -11.74 9.98 -4.55
CA ILE A 146 -12.46 8.70 -4.55
C ILE A 146 -11.79 7.70 -3.60
N GLU A 147 -10.46 7.61 -3.63
CA GLU A 147 -9.65 6.77 -2.75
C GLU A 147 -9.91 7.10 -1.28
N VAL A 148 -9.80 8.38 -0.90
CA VAL A 148 -10.07 8.82 0.47
C VAL A 148 -11.51 8.51 0.88
N ALA A 149 -12.49 8.79 0.02
CA ALA A 149 -13.88 8.48 0.31
C ALA A 149 -14.11 6.97 0.52
N ALA A 150 -13.53 6.13 -0.35
CA ALA A 150 -13.59 4.68 -0.22
C ALA A 150 -12.90 4.20 1.07
N SER A 151 -11.72 4.73 1.40
CA SER A 151 -10.99 4.45 2.63
C SER A 151 -11.81 4.80 3.87
N LEU A 152 -12.48 5.95 3.90
CA LEU A 152 -13.34 6.34 5.02
C LEU A 152 -14.57 5.43 5.17
N LEU A 153 -15.17 4.98 4.06
CA LEU A 153 -16.25 3.99 4.09
C LEU A 153 -15.75 2.65 4.64
N CYS A 154 -14.57 2.21 4.22
CA CYS A 154 -13.91 1.02 4.76
C CYS A 154 -13.57 1.18 6.25
N CYS A 155 -13.12 2.35 6.70
CA CYS A 155 -12.93 2.65 8.12
C CYS A 155 -14.24 2.54 8.90
N ALA A 156 -15.36 3.07 8.37
CA ALA A 156 -16.67 2.94 9.01
C ALA A 156 -17.09 1.46 9.10
N TYR A 157 -16.84 0.66 8.07
CA TYR A 157 -17.07 -0.79 8.09
C TYR A 157 -16.19 -1.51 9.13
N LEU A 158 -14.89 -1.24 9.15
CA LEU A 158 -13.93 -1.82 10.10
C LEU A 158 -14.29 -1.47 11.55
N TRP A 159 -14.68 -0.21 11.82
CA TRP A 159 -15.11 0.26 13.13
C TRP A 159 -16.33 -0.50 13.66
N ARG A 160 -17.29 -0.80 12.78
CA ARG A 160 -18.49 -1.58 13.12
C ARG A 160 -18.19 -3.07 13.29
N THR A 161 -17.22 -3.57 12.53
CA THR A 161 -16.86 -5.00 12.48
C THR A 161 -15.99 -5.41 13.68
N PHE A 162 -15.00 -4.60 14.04
CA PHE A 162 -14.07 -4.88 15.13
C PHE A 162 -14.41 -4.06 16.38
N ALA A 163 -14.95 -4.72 17.40
CA ALA A 163 -15.33 -4.06 18.66
C ALA A 163 -14.15 -3.80 19.61
N HIS A 164 -13.03 -4.50 19.44
CA HIS A 164 -11.87 -4.36 20.31
C HIS A 164 -11.22 -2.98 20.15
N TRP A 165 -10.90 -2.33 21.28
CA TRP A 165 -10.43 -0.93 21.30
C TRP A 165 -9.18 -0.73 20.42
N PHE A 166 -8.24 -1.68 20.42
CA PHE A 166 -7.03 -1.58 19.61
C PHE A 166 -7.33 -1.46 18.12
N MET A 167 -8.26 -2.27 17.59
CA MET A 167 -8.63 -2.23 16.17
C MET A 167 -9.38 -0.93 15.83
N ARG A 168 -10.19 -0.42 16.75
CA ARG A 168 -10.87 0.86 16.62
C ARG A 168 -9.88 2.02 16.57
N SER A 169 -8.93 2.06 17.49
CA SER A 169 -7.85 3.05 17.50
C SER A 169 -7.01 2.97 16.23
N LEU A 170 -6.61 1.76 15.80
CA LEU A 170 -5.88 1.56 14.55
C LEU A 170 -6.67 2.09 13.35
N THR A 171 -7.96 1.78 13.26
CA THR A 171 -8.83 2.24 12.17
C THR A 171 -8.92 3.77 12.11
N VAL A 172 -9.04 4.43 13.27
CA VAL A 172 -9.07 5.90 13.36
C VAL A 172 -7.73 6.51 12.95
N ILE A 173 -6.62 5.94 13.43
CA ILE A 173 -5.27 6.43 13.09
C ILE A 173 -5.04 6.31 11.58
N LEU A 174 -5.34 5.15 10.98
CA LEU A 174 -5.17 4.96 9.54
C LEU A 174 -6.07 5.90 8.73
N GLY A 175 -7.34 6.05 9.12
CA GLY A 175 -8.24 6.99 8.45
C GLY A 175 -7.78 8.45 8.57
N ALA A 176 -7.21 8.83 9.72
CA ALA A 176 -6.64 10.17 9.90
C ALA A 176 -5.38 10.37 9.07
N MET A 177 -4.49 9.37 8.99
CA MET A 177 -3.29 9.41 8.15
C MET A 177 -3.66 9.52 6.67
N GLU A 178 -4.68 8.78 6.23
CA GLU A 178 -5.18 8.82 4.86
C GLU A 178 -5.80 10.18 4.51
N PHE A 179 -6.50 10.80 5.46
CA PHE A 179 -7.14 12.10 5.24
C PHE A 179 -6.17 13.29 5.39
N ALA A 180 -5.04 13.12 6.10
CA ALA A 180 -4.14 14.21 6.44
C ALA A 180 -3.60 15.01 5.23
N PRO A 181 -3.19 14.40 4.09
CA PRO A 181 -2.72 15.15 2.93
C PRO A 181 -3.74 16.16 2.40
N PHE A 182 -5.03 15.82 2.41
CA PHE A 182 -6.11 16.74 1.99
C PHE A 182 -6.20 17.96 2.90
N VAL A 183 -6.10 17.75 4.21
CA VAL A 183 -6.14 18.84 5.20
C VAL A 183 -4.92 19.75 5.06
N ILE A 184 -3.74 19.15 4.95
CA ILE A 184 -2.48 19.90 4.80
C ILE A 184 -2.53 20.73 3.51
N TRP A 185 -2.95 20.13 2.40
CA TRP A 185 -3.07 20.82 1.13
C TRP A 185 -4.04 22.00 1.20
N ALA A 186 -5.23 21.81 1.80
CA ALA A 186 -6.22 22.88 1.95
C ALA A 186 -5.82 24.02 2.90
N ILE A 187 -4.86 23.78 3.81
CA ILE A 187 -4.33 24.82 4.72
C ILE A 187 -3.18 25.60 4.05
N MET A 188 -2.36 24.92 3.24
CA MET A 188 -1.15 25.49 2.65
C MET A 188 -1.39 26.27 1.36
N PHE A 189 -2.51 26.03 0.66
CA PHE A 189 -2.85 26.61 -0.64
C PHE A 189 -4.27 27.16 -0.67
#